data_AF-A0A6J6EGE7-F1
#
_entry.id   AF-A0A6J6EGE7-F1
#
_cell.length_a   1.000
_cell.length_b   1.000
_cell.length_c   1.000
_cell.angle_alpha   90.00
_cell.angle_beta   90.00
_cell.angle_gamma   90.00
#
_symmetry.space_group_name_H-M   'P 1'
#
loop_
_entity.id
_entity.type
_entity.pdbx_description
1 polymer ?
#
loop_
_entity_poly.entity_id
_entity_poly.type
_entity_poly.pdbx_seq_one_letter_code
_entity_poly.pdbx_strand_id
1 'polypeptide(L)'
;MDEPGTTDVLSFPMDMPLTSQDIVTLGDIVISPVVAQTQAQAQGHSTDHEIYILATHGLLHILGHDHADKEEEKTMFALQEKIVTDWEKRS
;
A
#
# COMPACT_ATOMS: atom_id res chain seq x y z
N MET A 1 -14.91 -6.40 2.70
CA MET A 1 -14.60 -5.62 1.49
C MET A 1 -15.83 -4.79 1.12
N ASP A 2 -16.27 -3.92 2.02
CA ASP A 2 -17.38 -2.98 1.80
C ASP A 2 -17.05 -1.73 2.61
N GLU A 3 -16.14 -0.90 2.08
CA GLU A 3 -15.98 0.48 2.53
C GLU A 3 -16.39 1.41 1.38
N PRO A 4 -17.32 2.36 1.61
CA PRO A 4 -17.83 3.22 0.56
C PRO A 4 -16.86 4.37 0.31
N GLY A 5 -16.18 4.33 -0.83
CA GLY A 5 -15.34 5.42 -1.35
C GLY A 5 -14.75 5.02 -2.70
N THR A 6 -14.44 5.99 -3.57
CA THR A 6 -13.63 5.73 -4.77
C THR A 6 -12.30 5.14 -4.34
N THR A 7 -12.18 3.81 -4.39
CA THR A 7 -11.02 3.11 -3.84
C THR A 7 -9.82 3.39 -4.73
N ASP A 8 -8.83 4.03 -4.13
CA ASP A 8 -7.54 4.43 -4.67
C ASP A 8 -6.62 3.24 -4.92
N VAL A 9 -6.71 2.21 -4.08
CA VAL A 9 -6.02 0.94 -4.24
C VAL A 9 -6.92 -0.24 -3.89
N LEU A 10 -6.93 -1.26 -4.75
CA LEU A 10 -7.55 -2.55 -4.46
C LEU A 10 -6.45 -3.60 -4.33
N SER A 11 -6.52 -4.38 -3.25
CA SER A 11 -5.57 -5.45 -2.95
C SER A 11 -6.29 -6.79 -2.88
N PHE A 12 -5.87 -7.74 -3.72
CA PHE A 12 -6.47 -9.08 -3.82
C PHE A 12 -5.46 -10.12 -3.34
N PRO A 13 -5.51 -10.55 -2.07
CA PRO A 13 -4.60 -11.57 -1.58
C PRO A 13 -4.90 -12.93 -2.24
N MET A 14 -3.86 -13.69 -2.57
CA MET A 14 -3.96 -15.06 -3.11
C MET A 14 -3.38 -16.08 -2.14
N ASP A 15 -2.09 -16.40 -2.27
CA ASP A 15 -1.41 -17.40 -1.45
C ASP A 15 -0.44 -16.71 -0.48
N MET A 16 -0.44 -17.14 0.78
CA MET A 16 0.57 -16.74 1.76
C MET A 16 1.62 -17.85 1.88
N PRO A 17 2.93 -17.53 1.84
CA PRO A 17 3.97 -18.55 1.92
C PRO A 17 3.95 -19.20 3.31
N LEU A 18 4.03 -20.53 3.36
CA LEU A 18 4.08 -21.28 4.62
C LEU A 18 5.50 -21.31 5.19
N THR A 19 6.50 -21.20 4.31
CA THR A 19 7.92 -21.14 4.65
C THR A 19 8.61 -20.02 3.87
N SER A 20 9.77 -19.56 4.35
CA SER A 20 10.53 -18.49 3.69
C SER A 20 11.18 -18.90 2.35
N GLN A 21 11.15 -20.19 2.01
CA GLN A 21 11.62 -20.72 0.73
C GLN A 21 10.51 -20.82 -0.31
N ASP A 22 9.25 -20.65 0.08
CA ASP A 22 8.13 -20.78 -0.85
C ASP A 22 8.03 -19.55 -1.75
N ILE A 23 8.00 -19.78 -3.06
CA ILE A 23 7.71 -18.76 -4.05
C ILE A 23 6.21 -18.83 -4.33
N VAL A 24 5.48 -17.84 -3.85
CA VAL A 24 4.03 -17.73 -4.04
C VAL A 24 3.65 -16.39 -4.64
N THR A 25 2.49 -16.34 -5.28
CA THR A 25 1.88 -15.08 -5.70
C THR A 25 1.08 -14.53 -4.52
N LEU A 26 1.57 -13.44 -3.93
CA LEU A 26 0.93 -12.81 -2.77
C LEU A 26 -0.44 -12.21 -3.11
N GLY A 27 -0.60 -11.72 -4.33
CA GLY A 27 -1.84 -11.08 -4.76
C GLY A 27 -1.63 -10.04 -5.86
N ASP A 28 -2.71 -9.34 -6.18
CA ASP A 28 -2.72 -8.22 -7.11
C ASP A 28 -2.96 -6.90 -6.38
N ILE A 29 -2.25 -5.85 -6.79
CA ILE A 29 -2.47 -4.46 -6.35
C ILE A 29 -2.87 -3.65 -7.58
N VAL A 30 -4.08 -3.10 -7.58
CA VAL A 30 -4.61 -2.28 -8.66
C VAL A 30 -4.68 -0.83 -8.20
N ILE A 31 -3.93 0.04 -8.87
CA ILE A 31 -3.84 1.48 -8.54
C ILE A 31 -4.40 2.28 -9.71
N SER A 32 -5.30 3.23 -9.41
CA SER A 32 -5.81 4.16 -10.41
C SER A 32 -4.90 5.39 -10.52
N PRO A 33 -4.20 5.62 -11.65
CA PRO A 33 -3.29 6.76 -11.79
C PRO A 33 -4.02 8.12 -11.74
N VAL A 34 -5.29 8.16 -12.15
CA VAL A 34 -6.11 9.37 -12.12
C VAL A 34 -6.44 9.77 -10.68
N VAL A 35 -6.74 8.77 -9.84
CA VAL A 35 -7.01 8.99 -8.41
C VAL A 35 -5.73 9.37 -7.69
N ALA A 36 -4.63 8.66 -7.94
CA ALA A 36 -3.31 8.98 -7.37
C ALA A 36 -2.87 10.41 -7.74
N GLN A 37 -3.10 10.86 -8.97
CA GLN A 37 -2.80 12.24 -9.36
C GLN A 37 -3.64 13.27 -8.57
N THR A 38 -4.92 12.98 -8.38
CA THR A 38 -5.85 13.86 -7.65
C THR A 38 -5.45 13.95 -6.18
N GLN A 39 -5.11 12.82 -5.55
CA GLN A 39 -4.67 12.79 -4.16
C GLN A 39 -3.29 13.46 -4.00
N ALA A 40 -2.33 13.20 -4.90
CA ALA A 40 -1.03 13.85 -4.90
C ALA A 40 -1.14 15.38 -4.95
N GLN A 41 -2.05 15.92 -5.76
CA GLN A 41 -2.31 17.36 -5.82
C GLN A 41 -2.91 17.90 -4.52
N ALA A 42 -3.81 17.14 -3.89
CA ALA A 42 -4.43 17.53 -2.62
C ALA A 42 -3.43 17.50 -1.45
N GLN A 43 -2.51 16.54 -1.46
CA GLN A 43 -1.49 16.34 -0.42
C GLN A 43 -0.20 17.15 -0.67
N GLY A 44 0.00 17.68 -1.88
CA GLY A 44 1.10 18.58 -2.21
C GLY A 44 2.42 17.87 -2.58
N HIS A 45 2.38 16.63 -3.06
CA HIS A 45 3.56 15.89 -3.53
C HIS A 45 3.39 15.39 -4.97
N SER A 46 4.41 14.71 -5.51
CA SER A 46 4.36 14.18 -6.88
C SER A 46 3.40 13.00 -6.99
N THR A 47 2.87 12.78 -8.20
CA THR A 47 2.05 11.61 -8.50
C THR A 47 2.82 10.30 -8.31
N ASP A 48 4.12 10.28 -8.63
CA ASP A 48 4.96 9.11 -8.43
C ASP A 48 5.11 8.77 -6.93
N HIS A 49 5.25 9.78 -6.08
CA HIS A 49 5.29 9.59 -4.63
C HIS A 49 3.98 8.95 -4.12
N GLU A 50 2.84 9.41 -4.64
CA GLU A 50 1.54 8.82 -4.26
C GLU A 50 1.40 7.38 -4.72
N ILE A 51 1.90 7.06 -5.92
CA ILE A 51 1.91 5.68 -6.41
C ILE A 51 2.76 4.79 -5.50
N TYR A 52 3.89 5.26 -4.98
CA TYR A 52 4.70 4.50 -4.02
C TYR A 52 3.99 4.30 -2.69
N ILE A 53 3.29 5.32 -2.21
CA ILE A 53 2.44 5.22 -1.02
C ILE A 53 1.37 4.16 -1.22
N LEU A 54 0.56 4.27 -2.29
CA LEU A 54 -0.54 3.36 -2.57
C LEU A 54 -0.08 1.91 -2.81
N ALA A 55 1.04 1.72 -3.50
CA ALA A 55 1.63 0.40 -3.71
C ALA A 55 2.10 -0.23 -2.40
N THR A 56 2.78 0.55 -1.55
CA THR A 56 3.25 0.09 -0.24
C THR A 56 2.06 -0.22 0.67
N HIS A 57 1.03 0.62 0.65
CA HIS A 57 -0.19 0.44 1.41
C HIS A 57 -0.91 -0.87 1.03
N GLY A 58 -1.11 -1.10 -0.28
CA GLY A 58 -1.72 -2.35 -0.77
C GLY A 58 -0.90 -3.59 -0.43
N LEU A 59 0.43 -3.49 -0.49
CA LEU A 59 1.31 -4.59 -0.08
C LEU A 59 1.19 -4.90 1.42
N LEU A 60 1.16 -3.87 2.27
CA LEU A 60 1.00 -4.04 3.72
C LEU A 60 -0.32 -4.74 4.05
N HIS A 61 -1.40 -4.39 3.36
CA HIS A 61 -2.67 -5.11 3.47
C HIS A 61 -2.59 -6.57 3.06
N ILE A 62 -1.92 -6.89 1.96
CA ILE A 62 -1.71 -8.29 1.53
C ILE A 62 -0.91 -9.08 2.58
N LEU A 63 0.05 -8.42 3.25
CA LEU A 63 0.85 -9.03 4.32
C LEU A 63 0.09 -9.15 5.66
N GLY A 64 -1.16 -8.71 5.72
CA GLY A 64 -2.01 -8.81 6.91
C GLY A 64 -1.82 -7.68 7.92
N HIS A 65 -1.18 -6.58 7.52
CA HIS A 65 -1.27 -5.33 8.29
C HIS A 65 -2.59 -4.65 7.98
N ASP A 66 -3.41 -4.46 9.01
CA ASP A 66 -4.67 -3.71 8.93
C ASP A 66 -4.54 -2.43 9.77
N HIS A 67 -5.47 -1.50 9.57
CA HIS A 67 -5.58 -0.25 10.31
C HIS A 67 -6.94 -0.15 11.03
N ALA A 68 -7.51 -1.29 11.42
CA ALA A 68 -8.77 -1.36 12.14
C ALA A 68 -8.68 -0.73 13.54
N ASP A 69 -7.52 -0.85 14.19
CA ASP A 69 -7.22 -0.26 15.49
C ASP A 69 -6.10 0.79 15.40
N LYS A 70 -6.16 1.84 16.25
CA LYS A 70 -5.21 2.97 16.24
C LYS A 70 -3.74 2.58 16.40
N GLU A 71 -3.45 1.50 17.13
CA GLU A 71 -2.08 1.02 17.34
C GLU A 71 -1.55 0.27 16.11
N GLU A 72 -2.43 -0.47 15.41
CA GLU A 72 -2.10 -1.13 14.15
C GLU A 72 -1.94 -0.11 13.02
N GLU A 73 -2.83 0.88 12.97
CA GLU A 73 -2.75 2.04 12.09
C GLU A 73 -1.38 2.71 12.22
N LYS A 74 -1.00 3.11 13.44
CA LYS A 74 0.29 3.77 13.69
C LYS A 74 1.48 2.91 13.23
N THR A 75 1.40 1.60 13.44
CA THR A 75 2.44 0.66 13.02
C THR A 75 2.53 0.57 11.50
N MET A 76 1.39 0.43 10.83
CA MET A 76 1.29 0.37 9.37
C MET A 76 1.80 1.65 8.72
N PHE A 77 1.37 2.82 9.20
CA PHE A 77 1.83 4.11 8.69
C PHE A 77 3.33 4.32 8.89
N ALA A 78 3.88 3.95 10.05
CA ALA A 78 5.32 4.04 10.28
C ALA A 78 6.13 3.11 9.35
N LEU A 79 5.62 1.90 9.08
CA LEU A 79 6.23 0.99 8.11
C LEU A 79 6.14 1.53 6.68
N GLN A 80 4.98 2.07 6.31
CA GLN A 80 4.74 2.68 5.01
C GLN A 80 5.72 3.82 4.74
N GLU A 81 5.81 4.78 5.66
CA GLU A 81 6.71 5.93 5.55
C GLU A 81 8.17 5.48 5.43
N LYS A 82 8.59 4.50 6.25
CA LYS A 82 9.94 3.95 6.21
C LYS A 82 10.25 3.32 4.85
N ILE A 83 9.36 2.48 4.32
CA ILE A 83 9.56 1.77 3.05
C ILE A 83 9.64 2.76 1.89
N VAL A 84 8.72 3.72 1.82
CA VAL A 84 8.71 4.75 0.76
C VAL A 84 9.97 5.60 0.83
N THR A 85 10.35 6.06 2.02
CA THR A 85 11.56 6.87 2.20
C THR A 85 12.83 6.10 1.80
N ASP A 86 12.92 4.82 2.16
CA ASP A 86 14.08 3.99 1.81
C ASP A 86 14.13 3.67 0.31
N TRP A 87 12.98 3.56 -0.35
CA TRP A 87 12.87 3.42 -1.80
C TRP A 87 13.36 4.67 -2.52
N GLU A 88 12.90 5.86 -2.10
CA GLU A 88 13.28 7.14 -2.71
C GLU A 88 14.77 7.45 -2.59
N LYS A 89 15.42 7.01 -1.51
CA LYS A 89 16.89 7.16 -1.34
C LYS A 89 17.70 6.27 -2.29
N ARG A 90 17.09 5.23 -2.86
CA ARG A 90 17.75 4.25 -3.72
C ARG A 90 17.56 4.52 -5.21
N SER A 91 16.48 5.22 -5.57
CA SER A 91 16.14 5.66 -6.94
C SER A 91 16.82 6.97 -7.30
#